data_AF-A0A966WK69-F1
#
_entry.id   AF-A0A966WK69-F1
#
_cell.length_a   1.000
_cell.length_b   1.000
_cell.length_c   1.000
_cell.angle_alpha   90.00
_cell.angle_beta   90.00
_cell.angle_gamma   90.00
#
_symmetry.space_group_name_H-M   'P 1'
#
loop_
_entity.id
_entity.type
_entity.pdbx_description
1 polymer ?
#
loop_
_entity_poly.entity_id
_entity_poly.type
_entity_poly.pdbx_seq_one_letter_code
_entity_poly.pdbx_strand_id
1 'polypeptide(L)'
;MGEDKPFGCTLYPLSYNPNNKSFYFDTDCPLMDDYFLGLSDAKSDASAHLHKVHKNIVQLEKTDPAFLQLNHEVDVAYFDLKRIPAVHFKPKQNKKNSNI
;
A
#
# COMPACT_ATOMS: atom_id res chain seq x y z
N MET A 1 -19.37 6.61 -15.37
CA MET A 1 -17.97 7.00 -15.10
C MET A 1 -17.45 6.03 -14.05
N GLY A 2 -17.20 4.76 -14.37
CA GLY A 2 -16.13 4.26 -15.23
C GLY A 2 -15.27 3.38 -14.32
N GLU A 3 -15.82 2.23 -13.91
CA GLU A 3 -15.22 1.28 -12.95
C GLU A 3 -13.94 0.60 -13.49
N ASP A 4 -13.62 0.84 -14.76
CA ASP A 4 -12.39 0.42 -15.44
C ASP A 4 -11.28 1.49 -15.36
N LYS A 5 -10.93 1.96 -14.16
CA LYS A 5 -9.66 2.70 -14.01
C LYS A 5 -8.52 1.68 -13.95
N PRO A 6 -7.45 1.86 -14.75
CA PRO A 6 -6.28 1.01 -14.63
C PRO A 6 -5.74 1.09 -13.20
N PHE A 7 -5.30 -0.05 -12.65
CA PHE A 7 -4.89 -0.17 -11.26
C PHE A 7 -3.92 0.92 -10.81
N GLY A 8 -3.02 1.36 -11.70
CA GLY A 8 -2.06 2.43 -11.44
C GLY A 8 -2.72 3.74 -10.98
N CYS A 9 -3.86 4.11 -11.58
CA CYS A 9 -4.61 5.30 -11.20
C CYS A 9 -5.33 5.17 -9.85
N THR A 10 -5.46 3.95 -9.32
CA THR A 10 -6.04 3.69 -7.99
C THR A 10 -4.98 3.53 -6.90
N LEU A 11 -3.70 3.48 -7.29
CA LEU A 11 -2.60 3.26 -6.36
C LEU A 11 -2.16 4.58 -5.69
N TYR A 12 -2.25 5.71 -6.40
CA TYR A 12 -1.91 7.02 -5.86
C TYR A 12 -2.67 7.32 -4.55
N PRO A 13 -2.01 7.81 -3.49
CA PRO A 13 -0.63 8.33 -3.43
C PRO A 13 0.47 7.29 -3.10
N LEU A 14 0.20 5.99 -3.24
CA LEU A 14 1.19 4.93 -3.04
C LEU A 14 1.92 4.58 -4.34
N SER A 15 3.12 4.04 -4.17
CA SER A 15 3.86 3.32 -5.23
C SER A 15 4.41 2.01 -4.66
N TYR A 16 4.37 0.93 -5.43
CA TYR A 16 4.89 -0.38 -5.04
C TYR A 16 6.12 -0.74 -5.86
N ASN A 17 7.24 -1.00 -5.19
CA ASN A 17 8.44 -1.50 -5.85
C ASN A 17 8.46 -3.03 -5.85
N PRO A 18 8.30 -3.71 -7.00
CA PRO A 18 8.29 -5.17 -7.06
C PRO A 18 9.68 -5.80 -6.82
N ASN A 19 10.78 -5.06 -7.01
CA ASN A 19 12.14 -5.56 -6.83
C ASN A 19 12.48 -5.78 -5.35
N ASN A 20 12.04 -4.88 -4.47
CA ASN A 20 12.31 -4.95 -3.03
C ASN A 20 11.06 -5.14 -2.16
N LYS A 21 9.90 -5.36 -2.80
CA LYS A 21 8.59 -5.58 -2.17
C LYS A 21 8.22 -4.52 -1.12
N SER A 22 8.56 -3.27 -1.39
CA SER A 22 8.31 -2.15 -0.47
C SER A 22 7.30 -1.17 -1.05
N PHE A 23 6.50 -0.59 -0.15
CA PHE A 23 5.62 0.52 -0.49
C PHE A 23 6.32 1.85 -0.24
N TYR A 24 5.98 2.81 -1.09
CA TYR A 24 6.38 4.19 -1.01
C TYR A 24 5.14 5.07 -1.07
N PHE A 25 5.27 6.29 -0.61
CA PHE A 25 4.21 7.29 -0.54
C PHE A 25 4.73 8.59 -1.13
N ASP A 26 3.92 9.25 -1.95
CA ASP A 26 4.25 10.56 -2.53
C ASP A 26 4.34 11.66 -1.44
N THR A 27 5.48 12.33 -1.34
CA THR A 27 5.72 13.38 -0.34
C THR A 27 4.96 14.66 -0.60
N ASP A 28 4.50 14.89 -1.83
CA ASP A 28 3.71 16.07 -2.19
C ASP A 28 2.23 15.90 -1.82
N CYS A 29 1.81 14.70 -1.43
CA CYS A 29 0.46 14.47 -0.97
C CYS A 29 0.24 15.12 0.42
N PRO A 30 -0.73 16.05 0.56
CA PRO A 30 -0.96 16.78 1.81
C PRO A 30 -1.40 15.89 2.97
N LEU A 31 -1.80 14.65 2.69
CA LEU A 31 -2.21 13.66 3.67
C LEU A 31 -1.06 12.77 4.14
N MET A 32 0.19 12.98 3.68
CA MET A 32 1.31 12.10 4.03
C MET A 32 1.48 11.95 5.54
N ASP A 33 1.56 13.04 6.29
CA ASP A 33 1.81 12.97 7.73
C ASP A 33 0.69 12.25 8.48
N ASP A 34 -0.57 12.56 8.15
CA ASP A 34 -1.75 11.89 8.70
C ASP A 34 -1.79 10.40 8.32
N TYR A 35 -1.39 10.07 7.10
CA TYR A 35 -1.32 8.70 6.63
C TYR A 35 -0.27 7.91 7.40
N PHE A 36 0.95 8.43 7.53
CA PHE A 36 2.03 7.80 8.29
C PHE A 36 1.70 7.69 9.78
N LEU A 37 1.06 8.70 10.37
CA LEU A 37 0.54 8.63 11.74
C LEU A 37 -0.49 7.50 11.86
N GLY A 38 -1.43 7.43 10.91
CA GLY A 38 -2.45 6.39 10.82
C GLY A 38 -1.85 4.98 10.72
N LEU A 39 -0.74 4.79 10.01
CA LEU A 39 -0.07 3.49 9.91
C LEU A 39 0.43 2.94 11.27
N SER A 40 0.50 3.78 12.30
CA SER A 40 0.83 3.35 13.67
C SER A 40 -0.34 2.63 14.37
N ASP A 41 -1.58 2.81 13.88
CA ASP A 41 -2.77 2.11 14.35
C ASP A 41 -3.28 1.12 13.29
N ALA A 42 -3.30 -0.17 13.64
CA ALA A 42 -3.78 -1.24 12.77
C ALA A 42 -5.29 -1.14 12.44
N LYS A 43 -6.06 -0.30 13.14
CA LYS A 43 -7.49 -0.05 12.90
C LYS A 43 -7.76 1.24 12.12
N SER A 44 -6.73 2.01 11.79
CA SER A 44 -6.89 3.25 11.04
C SER A 44 -7.28 3.00 9.58
N ASP A 45 -7.82 4.03 8.95
CA ASP A 45 -8.12 4.02 7.52
C ASP A 45 -6.84 3.85 6.68
N ALA A 46 -5.71 4.41 7.10
CA ALA A 46 -4.42 4.24 6.42
C ALA A 46 -3.96 2.77 6.41
N SER A 47 -4.05 2.10 7.56
CA SER A 47 -3.73 0.67 7.67
C SER A 47 -4.68 -0.20 6.85
N ALA A 48 -5.97 0.12 6.87
CA ALA A 48 -6.98 -0.59 6.07
C ALA A 48 -6.75 -0.39 4.55
N HIS A 49 -6.41 0.84 4.15
CA HIS A 49 -6.08 1.19 2.77
C HIS A 49 -4.85 0.43 2.28
N LEU A 50 -3.73 0.49 3.01
CA LEU A 50 -2.50 -0.22 2.66
C LEU A 50 -2.74 -1.74 2.56
N HIS A 51 -3.54 -2.32 3.45
CA HIS A 51 -3.88 -3.74 3.41
C HIS A 51 -4.71 -4.11 2.17
N LYS A 52 -5.69 -3.26 1.78
CA LYS A 52 -6.48 -3.44 0.56
C LYS A 52 -5.58 -3.39 -0.68
N VAL A 53 -4.70 -2.41 -0.76
CA VAL A 53 -3.75 -2.24 -1.86
C VAL A 53 -2.82 -3.46 -1.95
N HIS A 54 -2.26 -3.91 -0.83
CA HIS A 54 -1.38 -5.07 -0.80
C HIS A 54 -2.04 -6.35 -1.34
N LYS A 55 -3.34 -6.58 -1.07
CA LYS A 55 -4.07 -7.71 -1.66
C LYS A 55 -4.10 -7.67 -3.18
N ASN A 56 -4.33 -6.48 -3.75
CA ASN A 56 -4.36 -6.30 -5.19
C ASN A 56 -2.95 -6.47 -5.81
N ILE A 57 -1.92 -5.95 -5.14
CA ILE A 57 -0.52 -6.15 -5.54
C ILE A 57 -0.16 -7.63 -5.59
N VAL A 58 -0.51 -8.41 -4.56
CA VAL A 58 -0.25 -9.86 -4.53
C VAL A 58 -0.92 -10.60 -5.69
N GLN A 59 -2.08 -10.11 -6.15
CA GLN A 59 -2.72 -10.66 -7.35
C GLN A 59 -1.94 -10.26 -8.61
N LEU A 60 -1.58 -8.98 -8.75
CA LEU A 60 -0.84 -8.46 -9.90
C LEU A 60 0.56 -9.05 -10.03
N GLU A 61 1.25 -9.37 -8.92
CA GLU A 61 2.53 -10.08 -8.96
C GLU A 61 2.43 -11.42 -9.71
N LYS A 62 1.25 -12.05 -9.70
CA LYS A 62 1.00 -13.33 -10.37
C LYS A 62 0.48 -13.15 -11.80
N THR A 63 -0.36 -12.15 -12.02
CA THR A 63 -1.07 -11.99 -13.30
C THR A 63 -0.38 -11.03 -14.26
N ASP A 64 0.27 -9.98 -13.74
CA ASP A 64 0.90 -8.94 -14.54
C ASP A 64 2.07 -8.25 -13.79
N PRO A 65 3.20 -8.94 -13.59
CA PRO A 65 4.36 -8.36 -12.92
C PRO A 65 5.04 -7.27 -13.75
N ALA A 66 4.92 -7.31 -15.08
CA ALA A 66 5.49 -6.30 -15.97
C ALA A 66 4.80 -4.95 -15.78
N PHE A 67 3.48 -4.94 -15.60
CA PHE A 67 2.73 -3.75 -15.24
C PHE A 67 3.21 -3.15 -13.91
N LEU A 68 3.44 -3.96 -12.86
CA LEU A 68 3.94 -3.44 -11.58
C LEU A 68 5.31 -2.77 -11.71
N GLN A 69 6.19 -3.36 -12.52
CA GLN A 69 7.51 -2.79 -12.79
C GLN A 69 7.39 -1.45 -13.51
N LEU A 70 6.62 -1.40 -14.60
CA LEU A 70 6.43 -0.17 -15.38
C LEU A 70 5.75 0.92 -14.55
N ASN A 71 4.74 0.56 -13.75
CA ASN A 71 4.05 1.51 -12.88
C ASN A 71 5.02 2.15 -11.88
N HIS A 72 5.88 1.36 -11.24
CA HIS A 72 6.86 1.90 -10.30
C HIS A 72 7.92 2.78 -10.99
N GLU A 73 8.39 2.38 -12.18
CA GLU A 73 9.34 3.19 -12.96
C GLU A 73 8.75 4.55 -13.35
N VAL A 74 7.48 4.56 -13.75
CA VAL A 74 6.73 5.80 -14.00
C VAL A 74 6.64 6.60 -12.70
N ASP A 75 6.14 6.02 -11.60
CA ASP A 75 5.97 6.75 -10.34
C ASP A 75 7.28 7.39 -9.85
N VAL A 76 8.42 6.68 -9.93
CA VAL A 76 9.75 7.21 -9.57
C VAL A 76 10.20 8.36 -10.46
N ALA A 77 9.77 8.39 -11.72
CA ALA A 77 10.11 9.47 -12.66
C ALA A 77 9.27 10.74 -12.43
N TYR A 78 8.09 10.62 -11.82
CA TYR A 78 7.13 11.73 -11.67
C TYR A 78 6.95 12.24 -10.24
N PHE A 79 7.21 11.43 -9.21
CA PHE A 79 6.91 11.75 -7.82
C PHE A 79 8.14 11.65 -6.91
N ASP A 80 8.13 12.47 -5.87
CA ASP A 80 9.08 12.33 -4.76
C ASP A 80 8.55 11.29 -3.76
N LEU A 81 9.19 10.12 -3.74
CA LEU A 81 8.68 8.95 -3.04
C LEU A 81 9.40 8.68 -1.71
N LYS A 82 8.66 8.69 -0.61
CA LYS A 82 9.14 8.28 0.72
C LYS A 82 8.74 6.86 1.04
N ARG A 83 9.71 6.03 1.42
CA ARG A 83 9.47 4.63 1.80
C ARG A 83 8.57 4.55 3.03
N ILE A 84 7.53 3.71 2.95
CA ILE A 84 6.73 3.34 4.11
C ILE A 84 7.52 2.31 4.94
N PRO A 85 7.75 2.56 6.24
CA PRO A 85 8.38 1.59 7.13
C PRO A 85 7.61 0.27 7.09
N ALA A 86 8.30 -0.85 7.20
CA ALA A 86 7.64 -2.15 7.29
C ALA A 86 6.67 -2.13 8.48
N VAL A 87 5.38 -1.91 8.21
CA VAL A 87 4.33 -2.06 9.21
C VAL A 87 4.32 -3.53 9.57
N HIS A 88 4.71 -3.83 10.80
CA HIS A 88 4.50 -5.15 11.37
C HIS A 88 3.00 -5.36 11.46
N PHE A 89 2.39 -5.91 10.41
CA PHE A 89 1.04 -6.45 10.45
C PHE A 89 1.07 -7.60 11.46
N LYS A 90 0.91 -7.30 12.75
CA LYS A 90 0.73 -8.33 13.76
C LYS A 90 -0.60 -8.98 13.41
N PRO A 91 -0.64 -10.26 13.00
CA PRO A 91 -1.90 -10.95 12.84
C PRO A 91 -2.63 -10.86 14.18
N LYS A 92 -3.90 -10.44 14.18
CA LYS A 92 -4.74 -10.46 15.38
C LYS A 92 -4.64 -11.85 15.99
N GLN A 93 -3.92 -11.98 17.09
CA GLN A 93 -4.06 -13.12 17.98
C GLN A 93 -5.48 -13.01 18.54
N ASN A 94 -6.38 -13.87 18.05
CA ASN A 94 -7.66 -14.07 18.69
C ASN A 94 -7.38 -14.49 20.14
N LYS A 95 -7.59 -13.58 21.10
CA LYS A 95 -7.82 -13.93 22.49
C LYS A 95 -9.07 -14.81 22.50
N LYS A 96 -8.88 -16.13 22.43
CA LYS A 96 -9.87 -17.07 22.94
C LYS A 96 -9.91 -16.83 24.45
N ASN A 97 -10.96 -16.17 24.92
CA ASN A 97 -11.31 -16.18 26.33
C ASN A 97 -11.66 -17.64 26.68
N SER A 98 -10.71 -18.34 27.29
CA SER A 98 -11.02 -19.53 28.08
C SER A 98 -11.58 -19.05 29.41
N ASN A 99 -12.92 -19.00 29.51
CA ASN A 99 -13.56 -19.09 30.81
C ASN A 99 -13.65 -20.58 31.16
N ILE A 100 -12.94 -20.97 32.21
CA ILE A 100 -13.21 -22.16 33.02
C ILE A 100 -14.12 -21.71 34.15
#